data_AF-A0A257TBB2-F1
#
_entry.id   AF-A0A257TBB2-F1
#
_cell.length_a   1.000
_cell.length_b   1.000
_cell.length_c   1.000
_cell.angle_alpha   90.00
_cell.angle_beta   90.00
_cell.angle_gamma   90.00
#
_symmetry.space_group_name_H-M   'P 1'
#
loop_
_entity.id
_entity.type
_entity.pdbx_description
1 polymer ?
#
loop_
_entity_poly.entity_id
_entity_poly.type
_entity_poly.pdbx_seq_one_letter_code
_entity_poly.pdbx_strand_id
1 'polypeptide(L)'
;YNLGCVRLKRGETAGAIAAFEQTVASDPHQWRAYLALAEVLAVQGDAVKAQQHFERAIQLNPREALTVWRSSHPEAADAAALAERLAAARHPAQTAAGD
;
A
#
# COMPACT_ATOMS: atom_id res chain seq x y z
N TYR A 1 -7.39 0.29 11.80
CA TYR A 1 -6.68 1.38 11.10
C TYR A 1 -6.37 2.55 12.05
N ASN A 2 -7.37 3.25 12.58
CA ASN A 2 -7.16 4.45 13.44
C ASN A 2 -6.22 4.21 14.63
N LEU A 3 -6.32 3.06 15.29
CA LEU A 3 -5.43 2.68 16.40
C LEU A 3 -3.96 2.60 15.96
N GLY A 4 -3.69 2.04 14.77
CA GLY A 4 -2.35 1.97 14.21
C GLY A 4 -1.78 3.36 13.94
N CYS A 5 -2.57 4.27 13.37
CA CYS A 5 -2.15 5.66 13.17
C CYS A 5 -1.83 6.38 14.48
N VAL A 6 -2.64 6.17 15.53
CA VAL A 6 -2.38 6.75 16.86
C VAL A 6 -1.07 6.25 17.44
N ARG A 7 -0.79 4.94 17.31
CA ARG A 7 0.45 4.33 17.78
C ARG A 7 1.67 4.81 17.01
N LEU A 8 1.57 4.98 15.69
CA LEU A 8 2.65 5.59 14.90
C LEU A 8 2.99 6.99 15.37
N LYS A 9 1.99 7.83 15.63
CA LYS A 9 2.21 9.18 16.16
C LYS A 9 2.90 9.19 17.53
N ARG A 10 2.84 8.08 18.27
CA ARG A 10 3.51 7.89 19.57
C ARG A 10 4.88 7.22 19.44
N GLY A 11 5.33 6.90 18.23
CA GLY A 11 6.57 6.14 18.00
C GLY A 11 6.46 4.65 18.36
N GLU A 12 5.26 4.15 18.63
CA GLU A 12 5.00 2.75 18.97
C GLU A 12 4.88 1.90 17.69
N THR A 13 5.96 1.82 16.92
CA THR A 13 5.96 1.22 15.58
C THR A 13 5.50 -0.24 15.58
N ALA A 14 6.00 -1.06 16.50
CA ALA A 14 5.58 -2.47 16.62
C ALA A 14 4.09 -2.61 16.95
N GLY A 15 3.56 -1.77 17.85
CA GLY A 15 2.14 -1.77 18.20
C GLY A 15 1.27 -1.27 17.04
N ALA A 16 1.78 -0.37 16.21
CA ALA A 16 1.10 0.08 15.01
C ALA A 16 0.97 -1.03 13.96
N ILE A 17 2.06 -1.78 13.71
CA ILE A 17 2.04 -2.94 12.81
C ILE A 17 0.96 -3.92 13.24
N ALA A 18 0.98 -4.37 14.50
CA ALA A 18 -0.02 -5.30 15.02
C ALA A 18 -1.46 -4.79 14.84
N ALA A 19 -1.70 -3.50 15.07
CA ALA A 19 -3.02 -2.90 14.89
C ALA A 19 -3.46 -2.85 13.41
N PHE A 20 -2.53 -2.65 12.48
CA PHE A 20 -2.83 -2.71 11.05
C PHE A 20 -3.01 -4.16 10.56
N GLU A 21 -2.21 -5.11 11.05
CA GLU A 21 -2.37 -6.55 10.78
C GLU A 21 -3.75 -7.04 11.18
N GLN A 22 -4.21 -6.67 12.39
CA GLN A 22 -5.58 -6.98 12.82
C GLN A 22 -6.63 -6.34 11.91
N THR A 23 -6.34 -5.15 11.37
CA THR A 23 -7.25 -4.47 10.44
C THR A 23 -7.35 -5.23 9.12
N VAL A 24 -6.23 -5.64 8.52
CA VAL A 24 -6.26 -6.38 7.25
C VAL A 24 -6.80 -7.82 7.42
N ALA A 25 -6.66 -8.41 8.61
CA ALA A 25 -7.27 -9.68 8.94
C ALA A 25 -8.79 -9.59 9.08
N SER A 26 -9.30 -8.49 9.63
CA SER A 26 -10.74 -8.28 9.85
C SER A 26 -11.43 -7.69 8.61
N ASP A 27 -10.73 -6.81 7.87
CA ASP A 27 -11.18 -6.20 6.64
C ASP A 27 -10.09 -6.31 5.57
N PRO A 28 -10.12 -7.39 4.77
CA PRO A 28 -9.12 -7.64 3.73
C PRO A 28 -9.26 -6.70 2.52
N HIS A 29 -10.29 -5.85 2.46
CA HIS A 29 -10.47 -4.86 1.38
C HIS A 29 -9.99 -3.46 1.77
N GLN A 30 -9.53 -3.27 3.01
CA GLN A 30 -9.09 -1.97 3.48
C GLN A 30 -7.67 -1.60 3.00
N TRP A 31 -7.58 -1.11 1.76
CA TRP A 31 -6.31 -0.72 1.09
C TRP A 31 -5.42 0.20 1.94
N ARG A 32 -5.99 1.15 2.70
CA ARG A 32 -5.22 2.04 3.60
C ARG A 32 -4.44 1.29 4.68
N ALA A 33 -4.97 0.17 5.18
CA ALA A 33 -4.28 -0.61 6.21
C ALA A 33 -3.07 -1.36 5.63
N TYR A 34 -3.21 -1.90 4.42
CA TYR A 34 -2.07 -2.46 3.66
C TYR A 34 -1.03 -1.39 3.34
N LEU A 35 -1.46 -0.21 2.93
CA LEU A 35 -0.55 0.90 2.64
C LEU A 35 0.21 1.36 3.90
N ALA A 36 -0.48 1.48 5.03
CA ALA A 36 0.14 1.85 6.28
C ALA A 36 1.13 0.78 6.78
N LEU A 37 0.83 -0.51 6.62
CA LEU A 37 1.80 -1.58 6.87
C LEU A 37 3.04 -1.42 6.00
N ALA A 38 2.83 -1.19 4.70
CA ALA A 38 3.92 -1.00 3.76
C ALA A 38 4.83 0.18 4.15
N GLU A 39 4.24 1.32 4.51
CA GLU A 39 4.97 2.52 4.90
C GLU A 39 5.82 2.26 6.15
N VAL A 40 5.21 1.63 7.15
CA VAL A 40 5.87 1.34 8.42
C VAL A 40 7.01 0.33 8.26
N LEU A 41 6.79 -0.71 7.46
CA LEU A 41 7.81 -1.72 7.17
C LEU A 41 8.95 -1.15 6.33
N ALA A 42 8.67 -0.24 5.39
CA ALA A 42 9.68 0.46 4.63
C ALA A 42 10.59 1.30 5.54
N VAL A 43 10.01 2.03 6.49
CA VAL A 43 10.76 2.82 7.49
C VAL A 43 11.58 1.92 8.42
N GLN A 44 11.12 0.70 8.72
CA GLN A 44 11.90 -0.28 9.48
C GLN A 44 13.03 -0.95 8.66
N GLY A 45 13.13 -0.65 7.35
CA GLY A 45 14.11 -1.27 6.45
C GLY A 45 13.68 -2.63 5.90
N ASP A 46 12.47 -3.08 6.20
CA ASP A 46 11.92 -4.38 5.79
C ASP A 46 11.25 -4.24 4.41
N ALA A 47 12.03 -3.80 3.42
CA ALA A 47 11.56 -3.40 2.10
C ALA A 47 10.80 -4.52 1.35
N VAL A 48 11.16 -5.79 1.60
CA VAL A 48 10.51 -6.95 0.99
C VAL A 48 9.05 -7.05 1.43
N LYS A 49 8.78 -6.98 2.73
CA LYS A 49 7.41 -7.04 3.25
C LYS A 49 6.65 -5.75 2.91
N ALA A 50 7.34 -4.61 2.93
CA ALA A 50 6.76 -3.34 2.52
C ALA A 50 6.19 -3.42 1.10
N GLN A 51 6.97 -3.97 0.17
CA GLN A 51 6.53 -4.16 -1.20
C GLN A 51 5.31 -5.08 -1.30
N GLN A 52 5.31 -6.23 -0.60
CA GLN A 52 4.16 -7.16 -0.62
C GLN A 52 2.85 -6.51 -0.15
N HIS A 53 2.91 -5.73 0.94
CA HIS A 53 1.73 -5.02 1.42
C HIS A 53 1.33 -3.87 0.49
N PHE A 54 2.31 -3.14 -0.07
CA PHE A 54 2.03 -2.10 -1.04
C PHE A 54 1.36 -2.65 -2.29
N GLU A 55 1.84 -3.79 -2.81
CA GLU A 55 1.22 -4.52 -3.92
C GLU A 55 -0.24 -4.84 -3.65
N ARG A 56 -0.57 -5.24 -2.42
CA ARG A 56 -1.96 -5.48 -2.05
C ARG A 56 -2.78 -4.19 -1.99
N ALA A 57 -2.22 -3.10 -1.48
CA ALA A 57 -2.89 -1.81 -1.45
C ALA A 57 -3.24 -1.30 -2.86
N ILE A 58 -2.31 -1.39 -3.81
CA ILE A 58 -2.55 -0.99 -5.21
C ILE A 58 -3.48 -1.94 -5.98
N GLN A 59 -3.48 -3.23 -5.65
CA GLN A 59 -4.45 -4.18 -6.19
C GLN A 59 -5.88 -3.86 -5.73
N LEU A 60 -6.06 -3.25 -4.56
CA LEU A 60 -7.37 -2.84 -4.06
C LEU A 60 -7.77 -1.47 -4.59
N ASN A 61 -6.90 -0.47 -4.46
CA ASN A 61 -7.14 0.90 -4.91
C ASN A 61 -5.87 1.55 -5.47
N PRO A 62 -5.58 1.37 -6.78
CA PRO A 62 -4.31 1.78 -7.37
C PRO A 62 -4.12 3.29 -7.36
N ARG A 63 -5.18 4.06 -7.62
CA ARG A 63 -5.10 5.52 -7.72
C ARG A 63 -4.77 6.16 -6.37
N GLU A 64 -5.56 5.87 -5.34
CA GLU A 64 -5.33 6.48 -4.03
C GLU A 64 -4.08 5.94 -3.34
N ALA A 65 -3.83 4.62 -3.41
CA ALA A 65 -2.64 4.05 -2.77
C ALA A 65 -1.35 4.60 -3.36
N LEU A 66 -1.29 4.79 -4.68
CA LEU A 66 -0.14 5.38 -5.36
C LEU A 66 0.03 6.86 -5.03
N THR A 67 -1.05 7.64 -4.99
CA THR A 67 -0.99 9.05 -4.61
C THR A 67 -0.42 9.20 -3.20
N VAL A 68 -0.94 8.44 -2.23
CA VAL A 68 -0.48 8.51 -0.84
C VAL A 68 0.97 8.02 -0.72
N TRP A 69 1.32 6.90 -1.37
CA TRP A 69 2.69 6.37 -1.33
C TRP A 69 3.71 7.35 -1.90
N ARG A 70 3.42 7.99 -3.04
CA ARG A 70 4.31 8.99 -3.65
C ARG A 70 4.48 10.23 -2.78
N SER A 71 3.42 10.63 -2.04
CA SER A 71 3.51 11.72 -1.08
C SER A 71 4.41 11.38 0.11
N SER A 72 4.38 10.13 0.59
CA SER A 72 5.25 9.67 1.69
C SER A 72 6.68 9.33 1.24
N HIS A 73 6.86 8.89 -0.01
CA HIS A 73 8.13 8.41 -0.56
C HIS A 73 8.36 8.97 -1.98
N PRO A 74 8.72 10.26 -2.12
CA PRO A 74 8.93 10.88 -3.43
C PRO A 74 10.09 10.26 -4.21
N GLU A 75 11.03 9.66 -3.50
CA GLU A 75 12.22 8.97 -4.02
C GLU A 75 12.00 7.49 -4.37
N ALA A 76 10.85 6.91 -4.00
CA ALA A 76 10.50 5.53 -4.34
C ALA A 76 10.01 5.40 -5.80
N ALA A 77 10.88 5.70 -6.76
CA ALA A 77 10.62 5.57 -8.19
C ALA A 77 10.20 4.14 -8.57
N ASP A 78 10.76 3.12 -7.92
CA ASP A 78 10.43 1.71 -8.15
C ASP A 78 8.99 1.36 -7.78
N ALA A 79 8.45 1.98 -6.73
CA ALA A 79 7.06 1.77 -6.32
C ALA A 79 6.08 2.39 -7.32
N ALA A 80 6.43 3.53 -7.90
CA ALA A 80 5.67 4.14 -8.98
C ALA A 80 5.67 3.24 -10.23
N ALA A 81 6.84 2.71 -10.62
CA ALA A 81 6.96 1.80 -11.75
C ALA A 81 6.20 0.48 -11.54
N LEU A 82 6.25 -0.09 -10.32
CA LEU A 82 5.48 -1.28 -9.95
C LEU A 82 3.97 -1.03 -10.03
N ALA A 83 3.51 0.12 -9.56
CA ALA A 83 2.11 0.51 -9.63
C ALA A 83 1.64 0.72 -11.07
N GLU A 84 2.44 1.36 -11.93
CA GLU A 84 2.12 1.52 -13.35
C GLU A 84 2.06 0.17 -14.07
N ARG A 85 3.00 -0.75 -13.78
CA ARG A 85 2.99 -2.11 -14.34
C ARG A 85 1.74 -2.88 -13.92
N LEU A 86 1.33 -2.79 -12.65
CA LEU A 86 0.16 -3.49 -12.13
C LEU A 86 -1.16 -2.84 -12.58
N ALA A 87 -1.19 -1.51 -12.72
CA ALA A 87 -2.31 -0.81 -13.32
C ALA A 87 -2.46 -1.19 -14.81
N ALA A 88 -1.38 -1.19 -15.58
CA ALA A 88 -1.38 -1.66 -16.97
C ALA A 88 -1.83 -3.14 -17.07
N ALA A 89 -1.42 -3.99 -16.12
CA ALA A 89 -1.85 -5.38 -16.06
C ALA A 89 -3.32 -5.58 -15.65
N ARG A 90 -3.96 -4.61 -14.98
CA ARG A 90 -5.43 -4.57 -14.76
C ARG A 90 -6.21 -4.05 -15.97
N HIS A 91 -5.52 -3.44 -16.94
CA HIS A 91 -6.09 -2.92 -18.18
C HIS A 91 -5.61 -3.66 -19.46
N PRO A 92 -5.70 -5.00 -19.59
CA PRO A 92 -5.43 -5.64 -20.88
C PRO A 92 -6.60 -5.56 -21.88
N ALA A 93 -7.72 -4.86 -21.58
CA ALA A 93 -8.90 -4.89 -22.45
C ALA A 93 -9.71 -3.58 -22.45
N GLN A 94 -9.25 -2.57 -23.17
CA GLN A 94 -10.13 -1.56 -23.81
C GLN A 94 -9.65 -1.14 -25.21
N THR A 95 -8.79 -1.92 -25.87
CA THR A 95 -8.36 -1.67 -27.26
C THR A 95 -8.80 -2.73 -28.26
N ALA A 96 -9.81 -3.55 -27.94
CA ALA A 96 -10.41 -4.44 -28.92
C ALA A 96 -11.95 -4.45 -28.79
N ALA A 97 -12.62 -4.15 -29.90
CA ALA A 97 -14.07 -4.02 -30.17
C ALA A 97 -14.62 -2.59 -30.01
N GLY A 98 -15.11 -1.92 -31.05
CA GLY A 98 -15.28 -2.28 -32.45
C GLY A 98 -15.90 -1.11 -33.23
N ASP A 99 -15.85 -1.27 -34.56
CA ASP A 99 -16.39 -0.45 -35.65
C ASP A 99 -15.73 0.93 -35.91
#